data_AF-A0A8T6MUJ0-F1
#
_entry.id   AF-A0A8T6MUJ0-F1
#
_cell.length_a   1.000
_cell.length_b   1.000
_cell.length_c   1.000
_cell.angle_alpha   90.00
_cell.angle_beta   90.00
_cell.angle_gamma   90.00
#
_symmetry.space_group_name_H-M   'P 1'
#
loop_
_entity.id
_entity.type
_entity.pdbx_description
1 polymer ?
#
loop_
_entity_poly.entity_id
_entity_poly.type
_entity_poly.pdbx_seq_one_letter_code
_entity_poly.pdbx_strand_id
1 'polypeptide(L)' 'MKGNSRKNSTEQFYTLPEVALDFASEVVKIYGKDAKFIEPCGGRGAFVDALISLGVKPDRITAFDIDP' A
#
# COMPACT_ATOMS: atom_id res chain seq x y z
N MET A 1 7.25 13.86 12.46
CA MET A 1 7.33 13.49 11.03
C MET A 1 8.09 12.19 10.94
N LYS A 2 7.47 11.13 10.44
CA LYS A 2 8.11 9.82 10.31
C LYS A 2 8.25 9.53 8.80
N GLY A 3 9.44 9.74 8.24
CA GLY A 3 9.78 9.44 6.85
C GLY A 3 11.22 8.95 6.77
N ASN A 4 11.47 7.89 5.98
CA ASN A 4 12.74 7.16 5.96
C ASN A 4 13.71 7.68 4.87
N SER A 5 15.02 7.38 5.01
CA SER A 5 16.15 8.06 4.35
C SER A 5 16.43 7.72 2.87
N ARG A 6 16.24 8.74 2.00
CA ARG A 6 16.82 9.14 0.68
C ARG A 6 17.50 8.15 -0.30
N LYS A 7 17.02 8.14 -1.55
CA LYS A 7 17.83 8.10 -2.80
C LYS A 7 17.67 9.46 -3.52
N ASN A 8 18.78 10.17 -3.75
CA ASN A 8 18.84 11.63 -4.00
C ASN A 8 18.48 12.13 -5.42
N SER A 9 17.52 11.54 -6.14
CA SER A 9 17.06 12.13 -7.42
C SER A 9 15.57 12.04 -7.70
N THR A 10 14.83 11.26 -6.91
CA THR A 10 13.37 11.14 -6.99
C THR A 10 12.83 11.36 -5.59
N GLU A 11 11.91 12.30 -5.41
CA GLU A 11 11.25 12.58 -4.13
C GLU A 11 10.26 11.44 -3.77
N GLN A 12 10.75 10.21 -3.68
CA GLN A 12 9.95 9.06 -3.25
C GLN A 12 9.96 9.00 -1.72
N PHE A 13 8.82 9.34 -1.12
CA PHE A 13 8.55 9.15 0.30
C PHE A 13 7.81 7.82 0.47
N TYR A 14 8.41 6.86 1.17
CA TYR A 14 7.74 5.58 1.44
C TYR A 14 6.80 5.70 2.64
N THR A 15 5.58 5.21 2.45
CA THR A 15 4.61 5.03 3.54
C THR A 15 5.17 4.05 4.56
N LEU A 16 5.08 4.43 5.84
CA LEU A 16 5.47 3.54 6.92
C LEU A 16 4.47 2.38 7.05
N PRO A 17 4.91 1.18 7.42
CA PRO A 17 4.03 0.02 7.56
C PRO A 17 2.82 0.28 8.47
N GLU A 18 3.00 0.96 9.60
CA GLU A 18 1.90 1.24 10.54
C GLU A 18 0.87 2.23 9.98
N VAL A 19 1.30 3.16 9.14
CA VAL A 19 0.41 4.13 8.48
C VAL A 19 -0.36 3.42 7.36
N ALA A 20 0.32 2.58 6.58
CA ALA A 20 -0.32 1.79 5.53
C ALA A 20 -1.39 0.86 6.09
N LEU A 21 -1.10 0.19 7.23
CA LEU A 21 -2.05 -0.69 7.90
C LEU A 21 -3.27 0.05 8.43
N ASP A 22 -3.07 1.19 9.09
CA ASP A 22 -4.17 2.00 9.63
C ASP A 22 -5.16 2.41 8.53
N PHE A 23 -4.64 2.97 7.44
CA PHE A 23 -5.45 3.35 6.27
C PHE A 23 -6.11 2.14 5.60
N ALA A 24 -5.36 1.07 5.34
CA ALA A 24 -5.92 -0.12 4.71
C ALA A 24 -7.04 -0.75 5.57
N SER A 25 -6.93 -0.67 6.90
CA SER A 25 -7.95 -1.21 7.81
C SER A 25 -9.28 -0.49 7.69
N GLU A 26 -9.28 0.84 7.59
CA GLU A 26 -10.50 1.62 7.39
C GLU A 26 -11.12 1.38 6.00
N VAL A 27 -10.29 1.24 4.96
CA VAL A 27 -10.80 0.90 3.61
C VAL A 27 -11.42 -0.50 3.59
N VAL A 28 -10.76 -1.51 4.16
CA VAL A 28 -11.27 -2.89 4.23
C VAL A 28 -12.55 -2.96 5.07
N LYS A 29 -12.66 -2.17 6.13
CA LYS A 29 -13.86 -2.05 6.97
C LYS A 29 -15.05 -1.45 6.20
N ILE A 30 -14.81 -0.48 5.32
CA ILE A 30 -15.87 0.18 4.52
C ILE A 30 -16.32 -0.70 3.35
N TYR A 31 -15.38 -1.28 2.61
CA TYR A 31 -15.66 -1.96 1.33
C TYR A 31 -15.65 -3.49 1.40
N GLY A 32 -15.12 -4.05 2.48
CA GLY A 32 -14.93 -5.48 2.66
C GLY A 32 -13.67 -6.01 1.97
N LYS A 33 -13.09 -7.07 2.53
CA LYS A 33 -11.88 -7.72 2.00
C LYS A 33 -12.06 -8.40 0.64
N ASP A 34 -13.31 -8.65 0.25
CA ASP A 34 -13.67 -9.24 -1.03
C ASP A 34 -13.89 -8.19 -2.14
N ALA A 35 -13.62 -6.90 -1.88
CA ALA A 35 -13.57 -5.87 -2.91
C ALA A 35 -12.37 -6.07 -3.86
N LYS A 36 -12.33 -5.33 -4.97
CA LYS A 36 -11.14 -5.22 -5.80
C LYS A 36 -10.39 -3.95 -5.43
N PHE A 37 -9.08 -4.04 -5.27
CA PHE A 37 -8.22 -2.95 -4.84
C PHE A 37 -7.24 -2.60 -5.95
N ILE A 38 -6.98 -1.31 -6.11
CA ILE A 38 -5.95 -0.79 -7.02
C ILE A 38 -4.95 0.01 -6.19
N GLU A 39 -3.67 -0.32 -6.32
CA GLU A 39 -2.55 0.48 -5.84
C GLU A 39 -1.82 1.05 -7.06
N PRO A 40 -2.14 2.29 -7.49
CA PRO A 40 -1.60 2.86 -8.73
C PRO A 40 -0.14 3.33 -8.62
N CYS A 41 0.41 3.43 -7.41
CA CYS A 41 1.74 3.94 -7.10
C CYS A 41 2.44 3.04 -6.05
N GLY A 42 2.69 1.79 -6.41
CA GLY A 42 3.06 0.72 -5.49
C GLY A 42 4.32 0.95 -4.66
N GLY A 43 5.32 1.63 -5.19
CA GLY A 43 6.62 1.84 -4.58
C GLY A 43 7.19 0.54 -4.01
N ARG A 44 7.39 0.49 -2.69
CA ARG A 44 7.86 -0.72 -1.98
C ARG A 44 6.76 -1.71 -1.59
N GLY A 45 5.51 -1.46 -1.94
CA GLY A 45 4.39 -2.36 -1.68
C GLY A 45 3.73 -2.22 -0.30
N ALA A 46 3.99 -1.14 0.45
CA ALA A 46 3.50 -1.00 1.83
C ALA A 46 1.97 -1.18 1.98
N PHE A 47 1.18 -0.65 1.03
CA PHE A 47 -0.28 -0.84 1.03
C PHE A 47 -0.70 -2.23 0.56
N VAL A 48 0.03 -2.84 -0.37
CA VAL A 48 -0.23 -4.22 -0.82
C VAL A 48 -0.05 -5.19 0.35
N ASP A 49 1.07 -5.06 1.08
CA ASP A 49 1.36 -5.87 2.26
C ASP A 49 0.30 -5.68 3.35
N ALA A 50 -0.12 -4.43 3.58
CA ALA A 50 -1.18 -4.11 4.54
C ALA A 50 -2.51 -4.79 4.16
N LEU A 51 -2.95 -4.68 2.90
CA LEU A 51 -4.18 -5.31 2.42
C LEU A 51 -4.14 -6.84 2.55
N ILE A 52 -3.01 -7.47 2.20
CA ILE A 52 -2.80 -8.91 2.36
C ILE A 52 -2.88 -9.31 3.84
N SER A 53 -2.27 -8.53 4.74
CA SER A 53 -2.31 -8.80 6.19
C SER A 53 -3.73 -8.73 6.78
N LEU A 54 -4.62 -7.95 6.14
CA LEU A 54 -6.04 -7.83 6.50
C LEU A 54 -6.92 -8.90 5.83
N GLY A 55 -6.32 -9.85 5.10
CA GLY A 55 -6.99 -10.98 4.50
C GLY A 55 -7.58 -10.71 3.11
N VAL A 56 -7.21 -9.62 2.45
CA VAL A 56 -7.49 -9.43 1.02
C VAL A 56 -6.63 -10.43 0.24
N LYS A 57 -7.25 -11.19 -0.65
CA LYS A 57 -6.50 -12.16 -1.47
C LYS A 57 -5.66 -11.43 -2.53
N PRO A 58 -4.42 -11.88 -2.82
CA PRO A 58 -3.55 -11.22 -3.81
C PRO A 58 -4.17 -11.07 -5.19
N ASP A 59 -5.02 -12.02 -5.64
CA ASP A 59 -5.74 -11.96 -6.92
C ASP A 59 -6.79 -10.84 -7.01
N ARG A 60 -7.05 -10.14 -5.89
CA ARG A 60 -7.95 -8.98 -5.81
C ARG A 60 -7.22 -7.65 -5.72
N ILE A 61 -5.89 -7.65 -5.73
CA ILE A 61 -5.07 -6.45 -5.64
C ILE A 61 -4.33 -6.27 -6.97
N THR A 62 -4.58 -5.16 -7.64
CA THR A 62 -3.81 -4.76 -8.82
C THR A 62 -2.87 -3.63 -8.43
N ALA A 63 -1.56 -3.88 -8.50
CA ALA A 63 -0.55 -2.86 -8.21
C ALA A 63 0.16 -2.42 -9.49
N PHE A 64 0.39 -1.13 -9.62
CA PHE A 64 1.16 -0.51 -10.68
C PHE A 64 2.25 0.36 -10.06
N ASP A 65 3.40 0.43 -10.71
CA ASP A 65 4.40 1.46 -10.47
C ASP A 65 5.04 1.83 -11.81
N ILE A 66 5.56 3.05 -11.90
CA ILE A 66 6.28 3.53 -13.08
C ILE A 66 7.72 3.00 -13.10
N ASP A 67 8.26 2.69 -11.91
CA ASP A 67 9.59 2.11 -11.72
C ASP A 67 9.45 0.59 -11.47
N PRO A 68 10.17 -0.26 -12.24
CA PRO A 68 10.09 -1.72 -12.10
C PRO A 68 10.77 -2.28 -10.85
#